data_AF-A0A1B8ZQ46-F1
#
_entry.id   AF-A0A1B8ZQ46-F1
#
_cell.length_a   1.000
_cell.length_b   1.000
_cell.length_c   1.000
_cell.angle_alpha   90.00
_cell.angle_beta   90.00
_cell.angle_gamma   90.00
#
_symmetry.space_group_name_H-M   'P 1'
#
loop_
_entity.id
_entity.type
_entity.pdbx_description
1 polymer ?
#
loop_
_entity_poly.entity_id
_entity_poly.type
_entity_poly.pdbx_seq_one_letter_code
_entity_poly.pdbx_strand_id
1 'polypeptide(L)'
;MQLFRNLERMADMTLRDVMEASHLVELSKSISLTLDQFCQIIGKPRRRVYSLIDNKLLPEELIIGGYENRKQKTKLMFHTHKVIEWLKK
;
A
#
# COMPACT_ATOMS: atom_id res chain seq x y z
N MET A 1 -32.57 -4.96 -6.08
CA MET A 1 -31.61 -6.08 -5.87
C MET A 1 -30.55 -6.04 -6.95
N GLN A 2 -29.40 -5.41 -6.69
CA GLN A 2 -28.27 -5.31 -7.65
C GLN A 2 -26.90 -5.62 -6.99
N LEU A 3 -26.90 -6.33 -5.85
CA LEU A 3 -25.67 -6.62 -5.10
C LEU A 3 -24.91 -7.86 -5.59
N PHE A 4 -25.42 -8.60 -6.58
CA PHE A 4 -24.82 -9.88 -7.01
C PHE A 4 -24.10 -9.87 -8.37
N ARG A 5 -24.12 -8.77 -9.14
CA ARG A 5 -23.50 -8.75 -10.49
C ARG A 5 -21.97 -8.71 -10.52
N ASN A 6 -21.30 -8.53 -9.38
CA ASN A 6 -19.83 -8.47 -9.33
C ASN A 6 -19.17 -9.75 -8.80
N LEU A 7 -19.93 -10.79 -8.44
CA LEU A 7 -19.39 -12.07 -7.96
C LEU A 7 -19.08 -13.06 -9.10
N GLU A 8 -19.56 -12.81 -10.32
CA GLU A 8 -19.49 -13.75 -11.45
C GLU A 8 -18.17 -13.69 -12.26
N ARG A 9 -17.13 -13.01 -11.77
CA ARG A 9 -15.80 -12.94 -12.43
C ARG A 9 -14.63 -13.37 -11.54
N MET A 10 -14.84 -14.24 -10.55
CA MET A 10 -13.73 -14.88 -9.82
C MET A 10 -13.18 -16.09 -10.60
N ALA A 11 -12.95 -15.94 -11.90
CA ALA A 11 -12.49 -17.02 -12.78
C ALA A 11 -10.96 -17.12 -12.77
N ASP A 12 -10.45 -18.32 -12.45
CA ASP A 12 -9.07 -18.83 -12.50
C ASP A 12 -7.99 -18.04 -11.73
N MET A 13 -8.12 -17.92 -10.41
CA MET A 13 -6.97 -17.56 -9.55
C MET A 13 -6.10 -18.80 -9.29
N THR A 14 -4.79 -18.66 -9.50
CA THR A 14 -3.82 -19.67 -9.08
C THR A 14 -3.71 -19.68 -7.54
N LEU A 15 -3.18 -20.77 -6.98
CA LEU A 15 -2.90 -20.83 -5.54
C LEU A 15 -2.03 -19.65 -5.07
N ARG A 16 -1.10 -19.21 -5.93
CA ARG A 16 -0.25 -18.05 -5.67
C ARG A 16 -1.07 -16.77 -5.53
N ASP A 17 -2.02 -16.53 -6.41
CA ASP A 17 -2.86 -15.34 -6.37
C ASP A 17 -3.70 -15.29 -5.08
N VAL A 18 -4.22 -16.45 -4.64
CA VAL A 18 -4.95 -16.58 -3.37
C VAL A 18 -4.05 -16.26 -2.17
N MET A 19 -2.81 -16.77 -2.17
CA MET A 19 -1.85 -16.48 -1.11
C MET A 19 -1.45 -15.00 -1.08
N GLU A 20 -1.20 -14.39 -2.24
CA GLU A 20 -0.88 -12.96 -2.35
C GLU A 20 -2.07 -12.11 -1.86
N ALA A 21 -3.30 -12.44 -2.25
CA ALA A 21 -4.51 -11.75 -1.77
C ALA A 21 -4.68 -11.88 -0.25
N SER A 22 -4.51 -13.08 0.31
CA SER A 22 -4.59 -13.32 1.76
C SER A 22 -3.54 -12.50 2.52
N HIS A 23 -2.31 -12.44 2.00
CA HIS A 23 -1.24 -11.63 2.59
C HIS A 23 -1.59 -10.13 2.59
N LEU A 24 -2.15 -9.61 1.50
CA LEU A 24 -2.61 -8.22 1.42
C LEU A 24 -3.75 -7.93 2.41
N VAL A 25 -4.66 -8.89 2.62
CA VAL A 25 -5.71 -8.77 3.64
C VAL A 25 -5.10 -8.69 5.04
N GLU A 26 -4.09 -9.49 5.35
CA GLU A 26 -3.40 -9.40 6.65
C GLU A 26 -2.68 -8.07 6.83
N LEU A 27 -1.99 -7.57 5.80
CA LEU A 27 -1.36 -6.25 5.83
C LEU A 27 -2.38 -5.13 6.05
N SER A 28 -3.58 -5.26 5.50
CA SER A 28 -4.65 -4.25 5.70
C SER A 28 -5.11 -4.12 7.16
N LYS A 29 -4.86 -5.13 8.01
CA LYS A 29 -5.21 -5.10 9.44
C LYS A 29 -4.23 -4.27 10.27
N SER A 30 -3.01 -4.01 9.78
CA SER A 30 -2.04 -3.20 10.51
C SER A 30 -2.40 -1.71 10.39
N ILE A 31 -2.14 -0.92 11.44
CA ILE A 31 -2.40 0.53 11.44
C ILE A 31 -1.39 1.27 10.53
N SER A 32 -0.18 0.73 10.43
CA SER A 32 0.91 1.28 9.62
C SER A 32 1.61 0.23 8.78
N LEU A 33 2.21 0.68 7.69
CA LEU A 33 3.03 -0.11 6.78
C LEU A 33 4.48 0.35 6.84
N THR A 34 5.39 -0.60 6.84
CA THR A 34 6.81 -0.34 6.59
C THR A 34 7.04 -0.01 5.11
N LEU A 35 8.22 0.53 4.80
CA LEU A 35 8.64 0.74 3.41
C LEU A 35 8.55 -0.52 2.55
N ASP A 36 8.91 -1.69 3.07
CA ASP A 36 8.87 -2.94 2.31
C ASP A 36 7.46 -3.36 1.96
N GLN A 37 6.56 -3.31 2.94
CA GLN A 37 5.14 -3.60 2.73
C GLN A 37 4.53 -2.62 1.73
N PHE A 38 4.86 -1.33 1.85
CA PHE A 38 4.42 -0.33 0.89
C PHE A 38 4.95 -0.60 -0.53
N CYS A 39 6.23 -0.96 -0.66
CA CYS A 39 6.84 -1.35 -1.94
C CYS A 39 6.15 -2.55 -2.58
N GLN A 40 5.80 -3.56 -1.77
CA GLN A 40 5.06 -4.74 -2.21
C GLN A 40 3.67 -4.37 -2.71
N ILE A 41 2.91 -3.57 -1.95
CA ILE A 41 1.54 -3.15 -2.30
C ILE A 41 1.51 -2.39 -3.62
N ILE A 42 2.45 -1.47 -3.85
CA ILE A 42 2.45 -0.66 -5.09
C ILE A 42 3.24 -1.30 -6.24
N GLY A 43 3.88 -2.45 -6.00
CA GLY A 43 4.71 -3.16 -6.99
C GLY A 43 5.92 -2.37 -7.48
N LYS A 44 6.57 -1.55 -6.62
CA LYS A 44 7.74 -0.75 -7.01
C LYS A 44 8.93 -1.01 -6.09
N PRO A 45 10.17 -1.02 -6.63
CA PRO A 45 11.36 -1.21 -5.80
C PRO A 45 11.63 0.02 -4.93
N ARG A 46 12.29 -0.19 -3.78
CA ARG A 46 12.63 0.86 -2.80
C ARG A 46 13.22 2.11 -3.44
N ARG A 47 14.17 1.97 -4.37
CA ARG A 47 14.81 3.11 -5.06
C ARG A 47 13.79 4.00 -5.76
N ARG A 48 12.78 3.40 -6.39
CA ARG A 48 11.72 4.14 -7.08
C ARG A 48 10.79 4.81 -6.07
N VAL A 49 10.46 4.13 -4.98
CA VAL A 49 9.68 4.73 -3.88
C VAL A 49 10.41 5.92 -3.28
N TYR A 50 11.68 5.79 -2.92
CA TYR A 50 12.49 6.91 -2.44
C TYR A 50 12.54 8.05 -3.43
N SER A 51 12.60 7.79 -4.74
CA SER A 51 12.49 8.84 -5.75
C SER A 51 11.13 9.54 -5.72
N LEU A 52 10.01 8.86 -5.47
CA LEU A 52 8.67 9.45 -5.49
C LEU A 52 8.46 10.45 -4.35
N ILE A 53 8.43 9.97 -3.10
CA ILE A 53 9.50 10.30 -2.18
C ILE A 53 10.11 11.71 -2.23
N ASP A 54 11.37 11.74 -2.64
CA ASP A 54 12.24 12.92 -2.73
C ASP A 54 11.69 13.99 -3.67
N ASN A 55 10.98 13.58 -4.73
CA ASN A 55 10.34 14.50 -5.68
C ASN A 55 8.94 14.96 -5.25
N LYS A 56 8.51 14.60 -4.03
CA LYS A 56 7.17 14.91 -3.47
C LYS A 56 6.00 14.45 -4.35
N LEU A 57 6.18 13.35 -5.07
CA LEU A 57 5.18 12.76 -5.96
C LEU A 57 4.19 11.84 -5.24
N LEU A 58 4.44 11.54 -3.96
CA LEU A 58 3.47 10.88 -3.09
C LEU A 58 2.74 11.92 -2.22
N PRO A 59 1.44 11.74 -1.96
CA PRO A 59 0.74 12.59 -1.00
C PRO A 59 1.42 12.48 0.37
N GLU A 60 1.72 13.63 0.99
CA GLU A 60 2.43 13.69 2.28
C GLU A 60 1.65 12.98 3.40
N GLU A 61 0.33 13.08 3.35
CA GLU A 61 -0.62 12.42 4.25
C GLU A 61 -0.50 10.89 4.31
N LEU A 62 0.15 10.26 3.34
CA LEU A 62 0.46 8.83 3.38
C LEU A 62 1.59 8.51 4.36
N ILE A 63 2.51 9.45 4.58
CA ILE A 63 3.77 9.26 5.29
C ILE A 63 3.59 9.67 6.76
N ILE A 64 3.92 8.76 7.67
CA ILE A 64 3.82 9.05 9.10
C ILE A 64 4.85 10.12 9.47
N GLY A 65 4.36 11.26 9.96
CA GLY A 65 5.19 12.42 10.29
C GLY A 65 5.61 13.28 9.10
N GLY A 66 5.02 13.05 7.92
CA GLY A 66 5.23 13.84 6.71
C GLY A 66 6.67 13.82 6.18
N TYR A 67 7.00 14.80 5.33
CA TYR A 67 8.34 14.94 4.77
C TYR A 67 9.36 15.47 5.79
N GLU A 68 8.90 16.16 6.83
CA GLU A 68 9.74 16.84 7.83
C GLU A 68 10.52 15.86 8.71
N ASN A 69 9.90 14.73 9.09
CA ASN A 69 10.54 13.74 9.96
C ASN A 69 11.67 12.92 9.29
N ARG A 70 11.93 13.10 7.99
CA ARG A 70 13.01 12.41 7.28
C ARG A 70 14.41 12.72 7.81
N LYS A 71 14.59 13.89 8.43
CA LYS A 71 15.90 14.29 9.00
C LYS A 71 16.30 13.45 10.21
N GLN A 72 15.37 12.75 10.85
CA GLN A 72 15.61 12.09 12.15
C GLN A 72 16.12 10.63 12.04
N LYS A 73 16.51 10.13 10.86
CA LYS A 73 16.93 8.72 10.64
C LYS A 73 15.90 7.67 11.13
N THR A 74 14.67 8.09 11.40
CA THR A 74 13.57 7.20 11.80
C THR A 74 13.15 6.33 10.62
N LYS A 75 12.72 5.10 10.91
CA LYS A 75 12.22 4.19 9.88
C LYS A 75 11.02 4.82 9.18
N LEU A 76 11.06 4.85 7.85
CA LEU A 76 9.96 5.35 7.03
C LEU A 76 8.75 4.42 7.15
N MET A 77 7.62 4.99 7.57
CA MET A 77 6.36 4.28 7.73
C MET A 77 5.21 5.04 7.07
N PHE A 78 4.15 4.31 6.74
CA PHE A 78 2.98 4.83 6.04
C PHE A 78 1.70 4.50 6.79
N HIS A 79 0.69 5.37 6.71
CA HIS A 79 -0.63 5.11 7.27
C HIS A 79 -1.41 4.14 6.38
N THR A 80 -1.72 2.94 6.87
CA THR A 80 -2.37 1.90 6.06
C THR A 80 -3.70 2.36 5.47
N HIS A 81 -4.56 2.98 6.28
CA HIS A 81 -5.87 3.46 5.83
C HIS A 81 -5.76 4.53 4.73
N LYS A 82 -4.79 5.45 4.85
CA LYS A 82 -4.54 6.48 3.83
C LYS A 82 -4.02 5.89 2.52
N VAL A 83 -3.13 4.90 2.61
CA VAL A 83 -2.63 4.18 1.44
C VAL A 83 -3.78 3.45 0.73
N ILE A 84 -4.66 2.78 1.46
CA ILE A 84 -5.84 2.11 0.88
C ILE A 84 -6.80 3.12 0.24
N GLU A 85 -7.09 4.24 0.90
CA GLU A 85 -7.92 5.31 0.33
C GLU A 85 -7.32 5.89 -0.95
N TRP A 86 -5.99 6.05 -0.99
CA TRP A 86 -5.28 6.55 -2.16
C TRP A 86 -5.32 5.57 -3.34
N LEU A 87 -5.19 4.27 -3.09
CA LEU A 87 -5.26 3.23 -4.13
C LEU A 87 -6.66 3.02 -4.71
N LYS A 88 -7.71 3.46 -4.01
CA LYS A 88 -9.09 3.41 -4.49
C LYS A 88 -9.45 4.56 -5.46
N LYS A 89 -8.62 5.61 -5.54
CA LYS A 89 -8.81 6.76 -6.43
C LYS A 89 -8.28 6.42 -7.82
#